data_AF-A0A376H2K8-F1
#
_entry.id   AF-A0A376H2K8-F1
#
_cell.length_a   1.000
_cell.length_b   1.000
_cell.length_c   1.000
_cell.angle_alpha   90.00
_cell.angle_beta   90.00
_cell.angle_gamma   90.00
#
_symmetry.space_group_name_H-M   'P 1'
#
loop_
_entity.id
_entity.type
_entity.pdbx_description
1 polymer ?
#
loop_
_entity_poly.entity_id
_entity_poly.type
_entity_poly.pdbx_seq_one_letter_code
_entity_poly.pdbx_strand_id
1 'polypeptide(L)'
;MALEFDQGLVPGLPKETLGEVFFVKTKRVRMDYDGNESTGEIKERPVECSSAAQETIFIVNFPPEVRIEDLKNGDIIELEGVEFRFWSSIDRQATSAYVNSDIKVTATGYKKTGKNVFQSMPGTPPVQDKGNGSFGKEGPKKE
;
A
#
# COMPACT_ATOMS: atom_id res chain seq x y z
N MET A 1 24.41 8.42 23.46
CA MET A 1 24.54 7.15 22.72
C MET A 1 23.86 7.39 21.38
N ALA A 2 24.62 7.40 20.28
CA ALA A 2 24.04 7.54 18.94
C ALA A 2 23.63 6.14 18.45
N LEU A 3 22.42 5.99 17.92
CA LEU A 3 22.06 4.79 17.17
C LEU A 3 22.78 4.88 15.82
N GLU A 4 23.69 3.95 15.55
CA GLU A 4 24.33 3.83 14.24
C GLU A 4 23.58 2.78 13.41
N PHE A 5 23.06 3.21 12.26
CA PHE A 5 22.37 2.36 11.30
C PHE A 5 23.30 2.06 10.13
N ASP A 6 23.32 0.80 9.67
CA ASP A 6 24.09 0.42 8.49
C ASP A 6 23.56 1.16 7.26
N GLN A 7 24.40 2.02 6.67
CA GLN A 7 24.07 2.82 5.49
C GLN A 7 22.77 3.64 5.57
N GLY A 8 22.31 3.97 6.79
CA GLY A 8 21.06 4.70 7.02
C GLY A 8 19.78 3.88 6.83
N LEU A 9 19.90 2.55 6.73
CA LEU A 9 18.77 1.62 6.70
C LEU A 9 18.14 1.52 8.09
N VAL A 10 16.85 1.76 8.15
CA VAL A 10 16.05 1.55 9.35
C VAL A 10 15.58 0.09 9.36
N PRO A 11 15.96 -0.71 10.36
CA PRO A 11 15.47 -2.07 10.47
C PRO A 11 13.94 -2.03 10.69
N GLY A 12 13.21 -2.73 9.84
CA GLY A 12 11.76 -2.84 9.94
C GLY A 12 11.28 -4.14 9.31
N LEU A 13 10.26 -4.75 9.91
CA LEU A 13 9.57 -5.91 9.36
C LEU A 13 8.36 -5.38 8.59
N PRO A 14 8.38 -5.28 7.25
CA PRO A 14 7.41 -4.48 6.50
C PRO A 14 5.95 -4.85 6.78
N LYS A 15 5.67 -6.15 6.92
CA LYS A 15 4.32 -6.66 7.22
C LYS A 15 3.85 -6.26 8.63
N GLU A 16 4.74 -6.25 9.61
CA GLU A 16 4.40 -5.87 10.99
C GLU A 16 4.32 -4.36 11.13
N THR A 17 5.25 -3.63 10.51
CA THR A 17 5.34 -2.17 10.58
C THR A 17 4.20 -1.50 9.80
N LEU A 18 3.92 -1.95 8.57
CA LEU A 18 2.95 -1.30 7.68
C LEU A 18 1.58 -1.99 7.69
N GLY A 19 1.48 -3.23 8.15
CA GLY A 19 0.24 -4.01 8.05
C GLY A 19 -0.20 -4.21 6.60
N GLU A 20 -1.52 -4.22 6.38
CA GLU A 20 -2.08 -4.22 5.02
C GLU A 20 -1.85 -2.85 4.36
N VAL A 21 -1.31 -2.87 3.14
CA VAL A 21 -1.00 -1.68 2.36
C VAL A 21 -1.97 -1.57 1.20
N PHE A 22 -2.67 -0.44 1.11
CA PHE A 22 -3.59 -0.15 0.03
C PHE A 22 -3.09 1.01 -0.82
N PHE A 23 -3.15 0.83 -2.14
CA PHE A 23 -2.79 1.85 -3.10
C PHE A 23 -3.85 2.96 -3.11
N VAL A 24 -3.41 4.22 -3.08
CA VAL A 24 -4.29 5.39 -3.15
C VAL A 24 -4.23 6.02 -4.55
N LYS A 25 -3.03 6.46 -4.97
CA LYS A 25 -2.83 7.12 -6.27
C LYS A 25 -1.36 7.14 -6.70
N THR A 26 -1.13 7.31 -7.99
CA THR A 26 0.21 7.60 -8.53
C THR A 26 0.62 9.05 -8.23
N LYS A 27 1.92 9.29 -8.05
CA LYS A 27 2.50 10.64 -7.98
C LYS A 27 3.29 10.93 -9.27
N ARG A 28 3.68 12.19 -9.45
CA ARG A 28 4.55 12.59 -10.58
C ARG A 28 5.86 11.80 -10.52
N VAL A 29 6.24 11.19 -11.64
CA VAL A 29 7.53 10.51 -11.79
C VAL A 29 8.68 11.46 -11.44
N ARG A 30 9.70 10.93 -10.77
CA ARG A 30 10.94 11.67 -10.51
C ARG A 30 11.91 11.35 -11.64
N MET A 31 12.37 12.39 -12.32
CA MET A 31 13.37 12.25 -13.39
C MET A 31 14.77 12.25 -12.79
N ASP A 32 15.71 11.65 -13.50
CA ASP A 32 17.12 11.79 -13.21
C ASP A 32 17.68 13.07 -13.84
N TYR A 33 18.69 13.63 -13.19
CA TYR A 33 19.27 14.92 -13.56
C TYR A 33 20.79 14.82 -13.59
N ASP A 34 21.40 15.39 -14.62
CA ASP A 34 22.83 15.66 -14.68
C ASP A 34 23.05 17.15 -14.41
N GLY A 35 23.48 17.47 -13.19
CA GLY A 35 23.46 18.83 -12.68
C GLY A 35 22.04 19.40 -12.63
N ASN A 36 21.77 20.43 -13.44
CA ASN A 36 20.46 21.09 -13.51
C ASN A 36 19.63 20.68 -14.73
N GLU A 37 20.16 19.82 -15.59
CA GLU A 37 19.45 19.36 -16.79
C GLU A 37 18.85 17.98 -16.55
N SER A 38 17.58 17.81 -16.93
CA SER A 38 16.90 16.52 -16.86
C SER A 38 17.47 15.62 -17.95
N THR A 39 17.91 14.42 -17.58
CA THR A 39 18.39 13.41 -18.56
C THR A 39 17.24 12.86 -19.41
N GLY A 40 16.00 13.03 -18.95
CA GLY A 40 14.80 12.46 -19.57
C GLY A 40 14.54 11.02 -19.14
N GLU A 41 15.45 10.42 -18.37
CA GLU A 41 15.29 9.11 -17.77
C GLU A 41 14.51 9.22 -16.47
N ILE A 42 13.65 8.23 -16.22
CA ILE A 42 12.92 8.13 -14.96
C ILE A 42 13.89 7.59 -13.92
N LYS A 43 13.96 8.23 -12.75
CA LYS A 43 14.70 7.76 -11.58
C LYS A 43 13.82 6.94 -10.65
N GLU A 44 12.60 7.43 -10.38
CA GLU A 44 11.67 6.78 -9.45
C GLU A 44 10.21 6.99 -9.88
N ARG A 45 9.38 5.99 -9.56
CA ARG A 45 7.92 6.00 -9.73
C ARG A 45 7.24 6.04 -8.36
N PRO A 46 7.05 7.23 -7.77
CA PRO A 46 6.40 7.34 -6.48
C PRO A 46 4.90 7.06 -6.56
N VAL A 47 4.39 6.33 -5.56
CA VAL A 47 2.96 6.13 -5.34
C VAL A 47 2.59 6.51 -3.91
N GLU A 48 1.35 6.95 -3.74
CA GLU A 48 0.75 7.17 -2.45
C GLU A 48 0.03 5.88 -2.01
N CYS A 49 0.41 5.38 -0.84
CA CYS A 49 -0.18 4.22 -0.20
C CYS A 49 -0.69 4.62 1.17
N SER A 50 -1.60 3.81 1.72
CA SER A 50 -2.00 3.94 3.11
C SER A 50 -1.82 2.61 3.84
N SER A 51 -1.51 2.71 5.12
CA SER A 51 -1.14 1.61 6.00
C SER A 51 -2.26 1.37 6.99
N ALA A 52 -2.72 0.12 7.08
CA ALA A 52 -3.70 -0.29 8.08
C ALA A 52 -3.13 -0.28 9.50
N ALA A 53 -1.83 -0.55 9.66
CA ALA A 53 -1.19 -0.59 10.99
C ALA A 53 -0.84 0.81 11.53
N GLN A 54 -0.47 1.74 10.66
CA GLN A 54 -0.05 3.09 11.02
C GLN A 54 -1.17 4.13 10.90
N GLU A 55 -2.31 3.74 10.32
CA GLU A 55 -3.47 4.61 10.06
C GLU A 55 -3.11 5.91 9.34
N THR A 56 -2.11 5.84 8.44
CA THR A 56 -1.54 7.02 7.76
C THR A 56 -1.22 6.74 6.31
N ILE A 57 -1.13 7.83 5.55
CA ILE A 57 -0.69 7.84 4.16
C ILE A 57 0.83 8.01 4.12
N PHE A 58 1.49 7.25 3.26
CA PHE A 58 2.92 7.31 3.04
C PHE A 58 3.26 7.13 1.54
N ILE A 59 4.48 7.52 1.16
CA ILE A 59 4.94 7.40 -0.23
C ILE A 59 5.87 6.20 -0.34
N VAL A 60 5.53 5.29 -1.26
CA VAL A 60 6.43 4.22 -1.71
C VAL A 60 7.07 4.65 -3.02
N ASN A 61 8.40 4.57 -3.10
CA ASN A 61 9.14 4.88 -4.32
C ASN A 61 9.59 3.56 -4.97
N PHE A 62 9.07 3.28 -6.16
CA PHE A 62 9.48 2.15 -6.98
C PHE A 62 10.57 2.56 -7.98
N PRO A 63 11.41 1.63 -8.42
CA PRO A 63 12.36 1.89 -9.49
C PRO A 63 11.65 1.99 -10.87
N PRO A 64 12.33 2.54 -11.89
CA PRO A 64 11.72 2.91 -13.18
C PRO A 64 11.04 1.76 -13.93
N GLU A 65 11.55 0.54 -13.76
CA GLU A 65 11.11 -0.70 -14.40
C GLU A 65 9.78 -1.24 -13.85
N VAL A 66 9.38 -0.82 -12.65
CA VAL A 66 8.12 -1.26 -12.05
C VAL A 66 6.95 -0.56 -12.73
N ARG A 67 6.08 -1.36 -13.35
CA ARG A 67 4.82 -0.89 -13.93
C ARG A 67 3.82 -0.66 -12.82
N ILE A 68 3.23 0.53 -12.77
CA ILE A 68 2.26 0.96 -11.74
C ILE A 68 0.92 1.37 -12.36
N GLU A 69 0.83 1.37 -13.69
CA GLU A 69 -0.32 1.85 -14.46
C GLU A 69 -1.57 0.98 -14.24
N ASP A 70 -1.39 -0.29 -13.88
CA ASP A 70 -2.49 -1.21 -13.61
C ASP A 70 -3.10 -1.04 -12.22
N LEU A 71 -2.47 -0.29 -11.30
CA LEU A 71 -2.96 -0.09 -9.94
C LEU A 71 -4.19 0.81 -9.90
N LYS A 72 -5.22 0.38 -9.17
CA LYS A 72 -6.44 1.15 -8.94
C LYS A 72 -6.56 1.52 -7.48
N ASN A 73 -7.16 2.68 -7.21
CA ASN A 73 -7.40 3.13 -5.84
C ASN A 73 -8.13 2.03 -5.03
N GLY A 74 -7.58 1.74 -3.86
CA GLY A 74 -8.04 0.70 -2.94
C GLY A 74 -7.46 -0.69 -3.19
N ASP A 75 -6.68 -0.91 -4.24
CA ASP A 75 -6.01 -2.19 -4.47
C ASP A 75 -5.10 -2.51 -3.29
N ILE A 76 -5.28 -3.70 -2.69
CA ILE A 76 -4.40 -4.19 -1.64
C ILE A 76 -3.18 -4.84 -2.28
N ILE A 77 -1.99 -4.34 -1.91
CA ILE A 77 -0.71 -4.77 -2.46
C ILE A 77 0.22 -5.28 -1.36
N GLU A 78 1.02 -6.28 -1.70
CA GLU A 78 2.16 -6.71 -0.90
C GLU A 78 3.42 -6.09 -1.48
N LEU A 79 4.15 -5.30 -0.68
CA LEU A 79 5.41 -4.70 -1.11
C LEU A 79 6.55 -5.72 -1.05
N GLU A 80 7.43 -5.69 -2.05
CA GLU A 80 8.59 -6.57 -2.18
C GLU A 80 9.89 -5.77 -2.02
N GLY A 81 10.90 -6.37 -1.39
CA GLY A 81 12.23 -5.75 -1.22
C GLY A 81 12.16 -4.37 -0.56
N VAL A 82 11.37 -4.25 0.51
CA VAL A 82 11.14 -2.96 1.17
C VAL A 82 12.37 -2.53 1.95
N GLU A 83 12.79 -1.30 1.72
CA GLU A 83 13.79 -0.62 2.53
C GLU A 83 13.19 0.65 3.13
N PHE A 84 13.50 0.86 4.40
CA PHE A 84 13.22 2.10 5.12
C PHE A 84 14.53 2.85 5.25
N ARG A 85 14.58 4.11 4.81
CA ARG A 85 15.79 4.93 4.88
C ARG A 85 15.47 6.30 5.45
N PHE A 86 16.28 6.79 6.38
CA PHE A 86 16.18 8.19 6.79
C PHE A 86 16.54 9.09 5.62
N TRP A 87 15.77 10.14 5.36
CA TRP A 87 16.09 11.05 4.25
C TRP A 87 17.50 11.68 4.39
N SER A 88 17.89 12.02 5.62
CA SER A 88 19.24 12.51 5.97
C SER A 88 20.39 11.55 5.59
N SER A 89 20.11 10.27 5.43
CA SER A 89 21.10 9.27 5.00
C SER A 89 21.22 9.13 3.48
N ILE A 90 20.22 9.61 2.72
CA ILE A 90 20.16 9.53 1.26
C ILE A 90 20.86 10.74 0.64
N ASP A 91 20.63 11.93 1.20
CA ASP A 91 21.29 13.16 0.79
C ASP A 91 21.69 13.99 2.02
N ARG A 92 22.98 13.92 2.37
CA ARG A 92 23.55 14.66 3.51
C ARG A 92 23.54 16.17 3.30
N GLN A 93 23.37 16.64 2.06
CA GLN A 93 23.31 18.06 1.71
C GLN A 93 21.88 18.59 1.63
N ALA A 94 20.87 17.73 1.76
CA ALA A 94 19.48 18.17 1.71
C ALA A 94 19.14 19.08 2.91
N THR A 95 18.71 20.31 2.62
CA THR A 95 18.44 21.37 3.62
C THR A 95 16.95 21.58 3.90
N SER A 96 16.07 20.74 3.34
CA SER A 96 14.63 20.84 3.60
C SER A 96 14.32 20.54 5.07
N ALA A 97 13.37 21.28 5.65
CA ALA A 97 12.94 21.09 7.03
C ALA A 97 12.41 19.67 7.33
N TYR A 98 12.04 18.90 6.29
CA TYR A 98 11.50 17.54 6.39
C TYR A 98 12.56 16.44 6.25
N VAL A 99 13.79 16.80 5.85
CA VAL A 99 14.93 15.88 5.62
C VAL A 99 15.33 15.13 6.89
N ASN A 100 15.15 15.78 8.04
CA ASN A 100 15.57 15.23 9.33
C ASN A 100 14.46 14.44 10.04
N SER A 101 13.24 14.39 9.50
CA SER A 101 12.08 13.78 10.17
C SER A 101 11.42 12.65 9.39
N ASP A 102 11.57 12.58 8.07
CA ASP A 102 10.86 11.60 7.25
C ASP A 102 11.69 10.35 6.91
N ILE A 103 11.06 9.18 7.08
CA ILE A 103 11.54 7.90 6.57
C ILE A 103 11.02 7.73 5.14
N LYS A 104 11.95 7.56 4.20
CA LYS A 104 11.63 7.14 2.84
C LYS A 104 11.37 5.65 2.81
N VAL A 105 10.26 5.26 2.19
CA VAL A 105 9.98 3.86 1.86
C VAL A 105 10.29 3.63 0.39
N THR A 106 11.16 2.67 0.11
CA THR A 106 11.44 2.15 -1.24
C THR A 106 11.06 0.69 -1.29
N ALA A 107 10.61 0.22 -2.45
CA ALA A 107 10.30 -1.18 -2.69
C ALA A 107 10.78 -1.56 -4.10
N THR A 108 11.32 -2.76 -4.27
CA THR A 108 11.79 -3.26 -5.57
C THR A 108 10.64 -3.66 -6.49
N GLY A 109 9.46 -3.90 -5.92
CA GLY A 109 8.26 -4.32 -6.64
C GLY A 109 7.06 -4.46 -5.70
N TYR A 110 5.96 -4.94 -6.26
CA TYR A 110 4.77 -5.27 -5.50
C TYR A 110 4.02 -6.43 -6.13
N LYS A 111 3.23 -7.12 -5.31
CA LYS A 111 2.27 -8.13 -5.75
C LYS A 111 0.85 -7.68 -5.43
N LYS A 112 -0.03 -7.74 -6.44
CA LYS A 112 -1.47 -7.56 -6.21
C LYS A 112 -2.03 -8.75 -5.47
N THR A 113 -2.82 -8.51 -4.42
CA THR A 113 -3.53 -9.56 -3.69
C THR A 113 -4.83 -10.00 -4.38
N GLY A 114 -5.32 -9.20 -5.34
CA GLY A 114 -6.64 -9.37 -5.96
C GLY A 114 -7.80 -8.86 -5.11
N LYS A 115 -7.53 -8.32 -3.92
CA LYS A 115 -8.51 -7.67 -3.06
C LYS A 115 -8.49 -6.16 -3.27
N ASN A 116 -9.63 -5.52 -3.04
CA ASN A 116 -9.75 -4.07 -3.02
C ASN A 116 -10.55 -3.65 -1.78
N VAL A 117 -10.07 -2.66 -1.02
CA VAL A 117 -10.68 -2.25 0.25
C VAL A 117 -12.11 -1.72 0.09
N PHE A 118 -12.49 -1.28 -1.11
CA PHE A 118 -13.83 -0.81 -1.43
C PHE A 118 -14.75 -1.92 -1.96
N GLN A 119 -14.23 -3.12 -2.19
CA GLN A 119 -15.02 -4.28 -2.60
C GLN A 119 -15.31 -5.16 -1.39
N SER A 120 -16.58 -5.24 -1.01
CA SER A 120 -17.05 -6.29 -0.10
C SER A 120 -16.89 -7.66 -0.77
N MET A 121 -16.46 -8.67 0.01
CA MET A 121 -16.47 -10.06 -0.48
C MET A 121 -17.86 -10.38 -1.06
N PRO A 122 -17.95 -11.05 -2.22
CA PRO A 122 -19.25 -11.50 -2.72
C PRO A 122 -19.87 -12.37 -1.62
N GLY A 123 -21.06 -11.97 -1.21
CA GLY A 123 -21.70 -12.43 0.01
C GLY A 123 -21.72 -13.95 0.15
N THR A 124 -21.65 -14.40 1.39
CA THR A 124 -22.09 -15.74 1.79
C THR A 124 -23.42 -16.01 1.07
N PRO A 125 -23.57 -17.10 0.30
CA PRO A 125 -24.84 -17.39 -0.34
C PRO A 125 -25.92 -17.43 0.75
N PRO A 126 -27.12 -16.86 0.51
CA PRO A 126 -28.21 -17.02 1.44
C PRO A 126 -28.37 -18.52 1.68
N VAL A 127 -28.31 -18.92 2.95
CA VAL A 127 -28.66 -20.29 3.36
C VAL A 127 -30.07 -20.50 2.82
N GLN A 128 -30.18 -21.27 1.74
CA GLN A 128 -31.46 -21.84 1.33
C GLN A 128 -31.87 -22.73 2.49
N ASP A 129 -32.84 -22.24 3.26
CA ASP A 129 -33.53 -23.00 4.28
C ASP A 129 -34.24 -24.16 3.55
N LYS A 130 -33.52 -25.28 3.43
CA LYS A 130 -34.07 -26.52 2.93
C LYS A 130 -34.99 -27.03 4.01
N GLY A 131 -36.28 -26.74 3.82
CA GLY A 131 -37.35 -27.19 4.68
C GLY A 131 -37.29 -28.69 4.98
N ASN A 132 -37.73 -29.03 6.19
CA ASN A 132 -38.14 -30.37 6.53
C ASN A 132 -39.24 -30.31 7.61
N GLY A 133 -40.40 -30.93 7.35
CA GLY A 133 -41.33 -31.38 8.40
C GLY A 133 -42.73 -30.76 8.40
N SER A 134 -43.65 -31.41 7.68
CA SER A 134 -45.11 -31.28 7.79
C SER A 134 -45.67 -31.79 9.13
N PHE A 135 -46.76 -31.19 9.66
CA PHE A 135 -48.11 -31.79 9.81
C PHE A 135 -49.06 -31.04 10.79
N GLY A 136 -50.30 -30.81 10.31
CA GLY A 136 -51.56 -30.70 11.09
C GLY A 136 -51.99 -29.28 11.51
N LYS A 137 -53.26 -28.86 11.45
CA LYS A 137 -54.56 -29.42 11.02
C LYS A 137 -55.58 -28.26 10.99
N GLU A 138 -56.58 -28.38 10.10
CA GLU A 138 -57.97 -27.86 10.18
C GLU A 138 -58.25 -26.33 10.24
N GLY A 139 -58.97 -25.81 9.24
CA GLY A 139 -59.59 -24.47 9.23
C GLY A 139 -60.92 -24.40 10.02
N PRO A 140 -61.92 -23.53 9.70
CA PRO A 140 -61.99 -22.59 8.57
C PRO A 140 -62.67 -21.21 8.84
N LYS A 141 -62.74 -20.40 7.76
CA LYS A 141 -63.76 -19.40 7.34
C LYS A 141 -63.83 -17.97 7.94
N LYS A 142 -63.71 -17.03 6.98
CA LYS A 142 -64.40 -15.74 6.75
C LYS A 142 -65.35 -15.21 7.82
N GLU A 143 -65.22 -13.91 8.08
CA GLU A 143 -66.25 -12.89 7.80
C GLU A 143 -65.59 -11.61 7.27
#